data_AF-A0A6P6GJA1-F1
#
_entry.id   AF-A0A6P6GJA1-F1
#
_cell.length_a   1.000
_cell.length_b   1.000
_cell.length_c   1.000
_cell.angle_alpha   90.00
_cell.angle_beta   90.00
_cell.angle_gamma   90.00
#
_symmetry.space_group_name_H-M   'P 1'
#
loop_
_entity.id
_entity.type
_entity.pdbx_description
1 polymer ?
#
loop_
_entity_poly.entity_id
_entity_poly.type
_entity_poly.pdbx_seq_one_letter_code
_entity_poly.pdbx_strand_id
1 'polypeptide(L)'
;MAGAGDEDADAVLSDLEGDDPVPIVIKTPPADEISPERYRELLAELDRERQAREAAENSKSDLQVQYNRLKVLAHEMIKKRDECTRQKDEAVREKEEVSKTCEKVSAELAEANRAKDEALKQREEIEKKLEEAVKERDGLRSDIGKSTHMLETGIEKISAKVSNFKNFGASGLPRSHKYTGLAVVAYGVIKRTNEIVEELLRQNDATAKSRNETREQMEQRNYEIAIEVSQLEATISGLRDEVSEKTSAVEKLEKMIAERDGKISESEREAAEKLSKMESEVLELRQLASECDYKLTNVESKMEAQRPLLVDQLNLVSRIHDRVCDVMKIVDPNNFDQSEFAESLFLPQQTDMEENIRASLAGMESIYELTRVVIEKTKDAIDEKNREIKSLDETVSQLVKEKEHIGSLLRSALSKRMTSNPSTKTNELFQVAENGLREAGIDFKFSKHIGGRFPTSNDKMDAHETEDEIYNLAGALENIVKESQLEIIELQHSVEELRAESSLLKDHMEAQAKELEHRMHQIEELAEKERVANESIEGLMMDIAAAEEEITRWKVAAEDEAAAGRAVEQEFVAQVRCLY
;
A
#
# COMPACT_ATOMS: atom_id res chain seq x y z
N MET A 1 5.31 -47.81 4.73
CA MET A 1 4.24 -47.49 3.77
C MET A 1 4.19 -45.98 3.64
N ALA A 2 4.29 -45.32 2.50
CA ALA A 2 4.50 -45.72 1.11
C ALA A 2 5.40 -44.63 0.48
N GLY A 3 6.39 -45.03 -0.29
CA GLY A 3 7.25 -44.15 -1.07
C GLY A 3 6.94 -44.30 -2.56
N ALA A 4 6.73 -43.18 -3.23
CA ALA A 4 6.65 -42.96 -4.66
C ALA A 4 6.62 -41.44 -4.84
N GLY A 5 7.35 -40.77 -5.72
CA GLY A 5 8.33 -41.13 -6.73
C GLY A 5 8.71 -39.79 -7.39
N ASP A 6 9.94 -39.65 -7.89
CA ASP A 6 10.24 -38.64 -8.91
C ASP A 6 11.56 -39.04 -9.60
N GLU A 7 11.42 -39.89 -10.61
CA GLU A 7 12.39 -40.04 -11.69
C GLU A 7 11.67 -39.62 -12.98
N ASP A 8 12.40 -38.88 -13.82
CA ASP A 8 12.15 -38.62 -15.24
C ASP A 8 11.06 -37.61 -15.64
N ALA A 9 11.50 -36.34 -15.76
CA ALA A 9 10.93 -35.37 -16.69
C ALA A 9 12.04 -34.57 -17.40
N ASP A 10 12.97 -35.29 -18.03
CA ASP A 10 13.93 -34.72 -18.98
C ASP A 10 13.77 -35.42 -20.33
N ALA A 11 12.66 -35.10 -21.01
CA ALA A 11 12.41 -35.46 -22.39
C ALA A 11 11.36 -34.53 -22.98
N VAL A 12 11.50 -34.28 -24.28
CA VAL A 12 10.63 -33.49 -25.17
C VAL A 12 11.06 -32.01 -25.25
N LEU A 13 12.05 -31.74 -26.09
CA LEU A 13 11.90 -30.98 -27.36
C LEU A 13 13.28 -30.84 -28.05
N SER A 14 13.84 -31.96 -28.50
CA SER A 14 14.94 -32.00 -29.47
C SER A 14 14.48 -32.78 -30.70
N ASP A 15 13.79 -32.13 -31.62
CA ASP A 15 13.49 -32.67 -32.94
C ASP A 15 13.27 -31.52 -33.92
N LEU A 16 14.37 -30.94 -34.39
CA LEU A 16 14.50 -30.25 -35.68
C LEU A 16 15.98 -30.26 -36.06
N GLU A 17 16.51 -31.46 -36.32
CA GLU A 17 17.80 -31.64 -36.99
C GLU A 17 17.52 -32.18 -38.40
N GLY A 18 18.00 -31.45 -39.41
CA GLY A 18 18.16 -31.98 -40.76
C GLY A 18 17.23 -31.41 -41.83
N ASP A 19 17.25 -30.09 -42.06
CA ASP A 19 17.06 -29.59 -43.42
C ASP A 19 18.45 -29.27 -43.99
N ASP A 20 18.87 -30.08 -44.97
CA ASP A 20 20.06 -29.87 -45.79
C ASP A 20 20.12 -28.41 -46.28
N PRO A 21 21.28 -27.75 -46.31
CA PRO A 21 21.39 -26.41 -46.87
C PRO A 21 21.07 -26.50 -48.36
N VAL A 22 19.86 -26.07 -48.74
CA VAL A 22 19.50 -25.82 -50.13
C VAL A 22 20.61 -24.94 -50.71
N PRO A 23 21.32 -25.35 -51.78
CA PRO A 23 22.36 -24.54 -52.36
C PRO A 23 21.73 -23.22 -52.79
N ILE A 24 22.10 -22.13 -52.11
CA ILE A 24 21.77 -20.79 -52.57
C ILE A 24 22.50 -20.64 -53.91
N VAL A 25 21.76 -20.89 -54.99
CA VAL A 25 22.19 -20.57 -56.34
C VAL A 25 22.28 -19.05 -56.40
N ILE A 26 23.46 -18.52 -56.08
CA ILE A 26 23.82 -17.15 -56.38
C ILE A 26 23.77 -17.05 -57.91
N LYS A 27 22.65 -16.56 -58.44
CA LYS A 27 22.59 -16.10 -59.83
C LYS A 27 23.53 -14.91 -59.92
N THR A 28 24.75 -15.14 -60.38
CA THR A 28 25.67 -14.07 -60.78
C THR A 28 24.98 -13.31 -61.92
N PRO A 29 24.71 -12.00 -61.77
CA PRO A 29 24.26 -11.18 -62.88
C PRO A 29 25.35 -11.16 -63.97
N PRO A 30 24.99 -11.02 -65.26
CA PRO A 30 25.97 -10.88 -66.32
C PRO A 30 26.91 -9.70 -66.02
N ALA A 31 28.20 -9.88 -66.30
CA ALA A 31 29.29 -9.00 -65.87
C ALA A 31 29.35 -7.62 -66.56
N ASP A 32 28.27 -7.20 -67.22
CA ASP A 32 28.17 -5.91 -67.90
C ASP A 32 26.99 -5.14 -67.27
N GLU A 33 27.26 -3.92 -66.79
CA GLU A 33 26.34 -2.95 -66.13
C GLU A 33 26.30 -2.90 -64.59
N ILE A 34 27.44 -2.96 -63.90
CA ILE A 34 27.57 -2.27 -62.61
C ILE A 34 28.17 -0.89 -62.89
N SER A 35 27.33 0.14 -62.96
CA SER A 35 27.82 1.52 -62.97
C SER A 35 28.55 1.83 -61.65
N PRO A 36 29.57 2.71 -61.65
CA PRO A 36 30.26 3.10 -60.43
C PRO A 36 29.33 3.74 -59.37
N GLU A 37 28.16 4.24 -59.78
CA GLU A 37 27.09 4.68 -58.87
C GLU A 37 26.42 3.50 -58.15
N ARG A 38 26.04 2.44 -58.87
CA ARG A 38 25.35 1.27 -58.29
C ARG A 38 26.25 0.47 -57.35
N TYR A 39 27.56 0.46 -57.61
CA TYR A 39 28.55 -0.11 -56.68
C TYR A 39 28.65 0.70 -55.37
N ARG A 40 28.57 2.04 -55.45
CA ARG A 40 28.57 2.92 -54.26
C ARG A 40 27.30 2.74 -53.43
N GLU A 41 26.14 2.61 -54.07
CA GLU A 41 24.87 2.33 -53.39
C GLU A 41 24.89 0.98 -52.66
N LEU A 42 25.41 -0.07 -53.31
CA LEU A 42 25.54 -1.40 -52.69
C LEU A 42 26.49 -1.40 -51.48
N LEU A 43 27.58 -0.62 -51.52
CA LEU A 43 28.45 -0.44 -50.36
C LEU A 43 27.73 0.28 -49.21
N ALA A 44 26.97 1.33 -49.52
CA ALA A 44 26.18 2.06 -48.52
C ALA A 44 25.04 1.21 -47.94
N GLU A 45 24.46 0.30 -48.71
CA GLU A 45 23.44 -0.65 -48.25
C GLU A 45 24.06 -1.74 -47.37
N LEU A 46 25.23 -2.26 -47.74
CA LEU A 46 25.99 -3.21 -46.91
C LEU A 46 26.40 -2.59 -45.57
N ASP A 47 26.82 -1.32 -45.56
CA ASP A 47 27.18 -0.60 -44.33
C ASP A 47 25.95 -0.35 -43.44
N ARG A 48 24.81 0.05 -44.01
CA ARG A 48 23.54 0.17 -43.27
C ARG A 48 23.10 -1.17 -42.67
N GLU A 49 23.22 -2.24 -43.43
CA GLU A 49 22.88 -3.59 -43.00
C GLU A 49 23.82 -4.10 -41.89
N ARG A 50 25.11 -3.74 -41.94
CA ARG A 50 26.06 -4.04 -40.84
C ARG A 50 25.70 -3.28 -39.56
N GLN A 51 25.39 -1.98 -39.67
CA GLN A 51 24.95 -1.17 -38.54
C GLN A 51 23.64 -1.69 -37.94
N ALA A 52 22.69 -2.12 -38.78
CA ALA A 52 21.44 -2.71 -38.32
C ALA A 52 21.68 -4.04 -37.58
N ARG A 53 22.59 -4.90 -38.06
CA ARG A 53 22.99 -6.13 -37.35
C ARG A 53 23.64 -5.83 -36.00
N GLU A 54 24.55 -4.88 -35.94
CA GLU A 54 25.22 -4.49 -34.69
C GLU A 54 24.22 -3.95 -33.67
N ALA A 55 23.27 -3.10 -34.10
CA ALA A 55 22.19 -2.60 -33.25
C ALA A 55 21.27 -3.72 -32.75
N ALA A 56 20.94 -4.70 -33.60
CA ALA A 56 20.14 -5.86 -33.22
C ALA A 56 20.87 -6.78 -32.24
N GLU A 57 22.19 -6.98 -32.41
CA GLU A 57 23.01 -7.77 -31.50
C GLU A 57 23.14 -7.10 -30.13
N ASN A 58 23.35 -5.79 -30.10
CA ASN A 58 23.36 -5.00 -28.87
C ASN A 58 22.01 -5.10 -28.14
N SER A 59 20.89 -4.87 -28.84
CA SER A 59 19.54 -5.03 -28.29
C SER A 59 19.29 -6.43 -27.73
N LYS A 60 19.72 -7.47 -28.44
CA LYS A 60 19.63 -8.86 -27.96
C LYS A 60 20.42 -9.07 -26.67
N SER A 61 21.63 -8.51 -26.58
CA SER A 61 22.47 -8.63 -25.38
C SER A 61 21.85 -7.92 -24.17
N ASP A 62 21.28 -6.73 -24.37
CA ASP A 62 20.56 -5.99 -23.32
C ASP A 62 19.32 -6.76 -22.84
N LEU A 63 18.56 -7.33 -23.76
CA LEU A 63 17.37 -8.11 -23.46
C LEU A 63 17.73 -9.41 -22.72
N GLN A 64 18.87 -10.03 -23.06
CA GLN A 64 19.42 -11.18 -22.33
C GLN A 64 19.80 -10.82 -20.89
N VAL A 65 20.41 -9.64 -20.67
CA VAL A 65 20.74 -9.14 -19.33
C VAL A 65 19.47 -8.89 -18.52
N GLN A 66 18.45 -8.26 -19.11
CA GLN A 66 17.16 -8.02 -18.46
C GLN A 66 16.46 -9.34 -18.11
N TYR A 67 16.45 -10.31 -19.04
CA TYR A 67 15.89 -11.64 -18.80
C TYR A 67 16.59 -12.37 -17.65
N ASN A 68 17.93 -12.33 -17.60
CA ASN A 68 18.69 -12.93 -16.51
C ASN A 68 18.38 -12.25 -15.16
N ARG A 69 18.24 -10.93 -15.13
CA ARG A 69 17.85 -10.19 -13.93
C ARG A 69 16.44 -10.57 -13.47
N LEU A 70 15.49 -10.66 -14.40
CA LEU A 70 14.13 -11.10 -14.09
C LEU A 70 14.10 -12.55 -13.57
N LYS A 71 14.91 -13.43 -14.16
CA LYS A 71 15.06 -14.81 -13.70
C LYS A 71 15.56 -14.87 -12.26
N VAL A 72 16.55 -14.06 -11.88
CA VAL A 72 17.04 -13.99 -10.49
C VAL A 72 15.94 -13.50 -9.55
N LEU A 73 15.25 -12.41 -9.92
CA LEU A 73 14.13 -11.88 -9.13
C LEU A 73 13.01 -12.92 -8.93
N ALA A 74 12.67 -13.68 -9.98
CA ALA A 74 11.68 -14.74 -9.88
C ALA A 74 12.10 -15.84 -8.88
N HIS A 75 13.36 -16.27 -8.92
CA HIS A 75 13.87 -17.26 -7.96
C HIS A 75 13.91 -16.72 -6.52
N GLU A 76 14.26 -15.44 -6.32
CA GLU A 76 14.21 -14.82 -5.00
C GLU A 76 12.78 -14.75 -4.45
N MET A 77 11.80 -14.43 -5.30
CA MET A 77 10.39 -14.41 -4.92
C MET A 77 9.87 -15.80 -4.56
N ILE A 78 10.27 -16.84 -5.30
CA ILE A 78 9.98 -18.24 -4.96
C ILE A 78 10.58 -18.59 -3.60
N LYS A 79 11.87 -18.29 -3.39
CA LYS A 79 12.58 -18.56 -2.13
C LYS A 79 11.92 -17.87 -0.93
N LYS A 80 11.50 -16.60 -1.07
CA LYS A 80 10.81 -15.86 0.00
C LYS A 80 9.46 -16.46 0.34
N ARG A 81 8.70 -16.93 -0.66
CA ARG A 81 7.40 -17.59 -0.47
C ARG A 81 7.56 -18.93 0.24
N ASP A 82 8.56 -19.73 -0.14
CA ASP A 82 8.82 -21.02 0.50
C ASP A 82 9.28 -20.83 1.95
N GLU A 83 10.13 -19.83 2.21
CA GLU A 83 10.55 -19.47 3.56
C GLU A 83 9.38 -18.97 4.43
N CYS A 84 8.50 -18.14 3.88
CA CYS A 84 7.28 -17.70 4.57
C CYS A 84 6.37 -18.89 4.90
N THR A 85 6.25 -19.85 3.98
CA THR A 85 5.47 -21.08 4.20
C THR A 85 6.06 -21.90 5.35
N ARG A 86 7.39 -22.06 5.39
CA ARG A 86 8.10 -22.76 6.45
C ARG A 86 7.90 -22.11 7.82
N GLN A 87 8.01 -20.79 7.90
CA GLN A 87 7.78 -20.02 9.13
C GLN A 87 6.35 -20.16 9.64
N LYS A 88 5.36 -20.12 8.73
CA LYS A 88 3.95 -20.36 9.09
C LYS A 88 3.75 -21.76 9.66
N ASP A 89 4.33 -22.78 9.04
CA ASP A 89 4.20 -24.16 9.51
C ASP A 89 4.90 -24.38 10.86
N GLU A 90 6.01 -23.69 11.11
CA GLU A 90 6.70 -23.67 12.40
C GLU A 90 5.84 -23.00 13.48
N ALA A 91 5.28 -21.82 13.20
CA ALA A 91 4.36 -21.13 14.12
C ALA A 91 3.10 -21.96 14.44
N VAL A 92 2.59 -22.74 13.48
CA VAL A 92 1.46 -23.65 13.70
C VAL A 92 1.86 -24.79 14.66
N ARG A 93 3.05 -25.38 14.48
CA ARG A 93 3.55 -26.42 15.41
C ARG A 93 3.74 -25.87 16.82
N GLU A 94 4.34 -24.69 16.96
CA GLU A 94 4.51 -24.04 18.26
C GLU A 94 3.17 -23.76 18.94
N LYS A 95 2.18 -23.28 18.18
CA LYS A 95 0.81 -23.07 18.68
C LYS A 95 0.17 -24.37 19.15
N GLU A 96 0.34 -25.48 18.43
CA GLU A 96 -0.17 -26.79 18.85
C GLU A 96 0.51 -27.29 20.13
N GLU A 97 1.81 -27.07 20.28
CA GLU A 97 2.53 -27.41 21.50
C GLU A 97 2.05 -26.59 22.70
N VAL A 98 1.86 -25.28 22.52
CA VAL A 98 1.29 -24.40 23.55
C VAL A 98 -0.14 -24.80 23.89
N SER A 99 -0.95 -25.21 22.91
CA SER A 99 -2.30 -25.71 23.17
C SER A 99 -2.27 -26.97 24.04
N LYS A 100 -1.37 -27.92 23.73
CA LYS A 100 -1.20 -29.15 24.51
C LYS A 100 -0.71 -28.87 25.93
N THR A 101 0.18 -27.91 26.13
CA THR A 101 0.62 -27.54 27.48
C THR A 101 -0.47 -26.83 28.27
N CYS A 102 -1.24 -25.94 27.63
CA CYS A 102 -2.40 -25.28 28.23
C CYS A 102 -3.47 -26.31 28.67
N GLU A 103 -3.79 -27.29 27.82
CA GLU A 103 -4.71 -28.38 28.15
C GLU A 103 -4.23 -29.20 29.35
N LYS A 104 -2.93 -29.51 29.43
CA LYS A 104 -2.33 -30.21 30.59
C LYS A 104 -2.44 -29.38 31.87
N VAL A 105 -2.06 -28.11 31.84
CA VAL A 105 -2.16 -27.21 33.00
C VAL A 105 -3.62 -27.07 33.44
N SER A 106 -4.56 -26.96 32.50
CA SER A 106 -5.98 -26.93 32.83
C SER A 106 -6.47 -28.22 33.48
N ALA A 107 -5.96 -29.39 33.06
CA ALA A 107 -6.30 -30.66 33.66
C ALA A 107 -5.73 -30.80 35.08
N GLU A 108 -4.47 -30.40 35.28
CA GLU A 108 -3.80 -30.36 36.59
C GLU A 108 -4.53 -29.41 37.55
N LEU A 109 -4.95 -28.23 37.07
CA LEU A 109 -5.74 -27.29 37.87
C LEU A 109 -7.10 -27.85 38.26
N ALA A 110 -7.75 -28.60 37.37
CA ALA A 110 -9.02 -29.26 37.68
C ALA A 110 -8.83 -30.36 38.75
N GLU A 111 -7.74 -31.11 38.70
CA GLU A 111 -7.40 -32.13 39.70
C GLU A 111 -7.06 -31.49 41.06
N ALA A 112 -6.25 -30.43 41.07
CA ALA A 112 -5.94 -29.69 42.29
C ALA A 112 -7.20 -29.12 42.97
N ASN A 113 -8.17 -28.63 42.18
CA ASN A 113 -9.45 -28.17 42.73
C ASN A 113 -10.26 -29.32 43.34
N ARG A 114 -10.30 -30.51 42.71
CA ARG A 114 -10.97 -31.67 43.31
C ARG A 114 -10.30 -32.08 44.63
N ALA A 115 -8.97 -32.10 44.68
CA ALA A 115 -8.23 -32.42 45.90
C ALA A 115 -8.52 -31.39 47.02
N LYS A 116 -8.60 -30.10 46.69
CA LYS A 116 -9.00 -29.04 47.63
C LYS A 116 -10.42 -29.26 48.16
N ASP A 117 -11.37 -29.58 47.29
CA ASP A 117 -12.76 -29.82 47.69
C ASP A 117 -12.90 -31.05 48.59
N GLU A 118 -12.11 -32.10 48.35
CA GLU A 118 -12.03 -33.28 49.22
C GLU A 118 -11.39 -32.95 50.58
N ALA A 119 -10.32 -32.16 50.61
CA ALA A 119 -9.71 -31.69 51.85
C ALA A 119 -10.65 -30.81 52.68
N LEU A 120 -11.46 -29.97 52.03
CA LEU A 120 -12.50 -29.19 52.70
C LEU A 120 -13.56 -30.07 53.34
N LYS A 121 -14.03 -31.11 52.65
CA LYS A 121 -14.98 -32.09 53.23
C LYS A 121 -14.39 -32.82 54.43
N GLN A 122 -13.13 -33.25 54.34
CA GLN A 122 -12.44 -33.88 55.47
C GLN A 122 -12.33 -32.93 56.67
N ARG A 123 -12.03 -31.64 56.42
CA ARG A 123 -11.98 -30.62 57.48
C ARG A 123 -13.34 -30.43 58.15
N GLU A 124 -14.43 -30.36 57.38
CA GLU A 124 -15.80 -30.29 57.93
C GLU A 124 -16.16 -31.52 58.77
N GLU A 125 -15.78 -32.72 58.32
CA GLU A 125 -15.99 -33.95 59.10
C GLU A 125 -15.19 -33.97 60.42
N ILE A 126 -13.94 -33.49 60.39
CA ILE A 126 -13.10 -33.36 61.60
C ILE A 126 -13.71 -32.34 62.56
N GLU A 127 -14.17 -31.19 62.06
CA GLU A 127 -14.81 -30.16 62.87
C GLU A 127 -16.06 -30.70 63.57
N LYS A 128 -16.90 -31.46 62.85
CA LYS A 128 -18.08 -32.11 63.43
C LYS A 128 -17.71 -33.13 64.52
N LYS A 129 -16.70 -33.98 64.27
CA LYS A 129 -16.22 -34.96 65.28
C LYS A 129 -15.66 -34.25 66.52
N LEU A 130 -14.98 -33.12 66.35
CA LEU A 130 -14.48 -32.31 67.45
C LEU A 130 -15.64 -31.73 68.27
N GLU A 131 -16.68 -31.21 67.61
CA GLU A 131 -17.87 -30.68 68.29
C GLU A 131 -18.60 -31.76 69.10
N GLU A 132 -18.74 -32.98 68.54
CA GLU A 132 -19.30 -34.14 69.24
C GLU A 132 -18.46 -34.53 70.48
N ALA A 133 -17.14 -34.62 70.34
CA ALA A 133 -16.24 -34.92 71.45
C ALA A 133 -16.26 -33.85 72.56
N VAL A 134 -16.40 -32.57 72.19
CA VAL A 134 -16.56 -31.46 73.14
C VAL A 134 -17.88 -31.61 73.92
N LYS A 135 -18.99 -31.94 73.25
CA LYS A 135 -20.28 -32.18 73.90
C LYS A 135 -20.21 -33.36 74.87
N GLU A 136 -19.55 -34.46 74.49
CA GLU A 136 -19.34 -35.62 75.37
C GLU A 136 -18.51 -35.26 76.61
N ARG A 137 -17.39 -34.53 76.42
CA ARG A 137 -16.53 -34.06 77.51
C ARG A 137 -17.29 -33.18 78.49
N ASP A 138 -18.10 -32.26 77.97
CA ASP A 138 -18.86 -31.34 78.82
C ASP A 138 -19.99 -32.08 79.58
N GLY A 139 -20.59 -33.11 78.96
CA GLY A 139 -21.49 -34.04 79.62
C GLY A 139 -20.81 -34.80 80.78
N LEU A 140 -19.65 -35.41 80.52
CA LEU A 140 -18.85 -36.09 81.54
C LEU A 140 -18.43 -35.16 82.68
N ARG A 141 -18.04 -33.91 82.36
CA ARG A 141 -17.71 -32.89 83.37
C ARG A 141 -18.92 -32.56 84.24
N SER A 142 -20.12 -32.46 83.66
CA SER A 142 -21.35 -32.24 84.41
C SER A 142 -21.64 -33.40 85.36
N ASP A 143 -21.49 -34.64 84.89
CA ASP A 143 -21.75 -35.83 85.71
C ASP A 143 -20.71 -36.04 86.81
N ILE A 144 -19.43 -35.73 86.56
CA ILE A 144 -18.40 -35.65 87.60
C ILE A 144 -18.81 -34.62 88.65
N GLY A 145 -19.22 -33.41 88.23
CA GLY A 145 -19.69 -32.37 89.16
C GLY A 145 -20.87 -32.82 90.03
N LYS A 146 -21.84 -33.52 89.45
CA LYS A 146 -22.97 -34.13 90.21
C LYS A 146 -22.49 -35.20 91.18
N SER A 147 -21.60 -36.09 90.75
CA SER A 147 -21.05 -37.18 91.58
C SER A 147 -20.24 -36.62 92.75
N THR A 148 -19.39 -35.61 92.51
CA THR A 148 -18.64 -34.90 93.54
C THR A 148 -19.58 -34.26 94.56
N HIS A 149 -20.62 -33.54 94.11
CA HIS A 149 -21.61 -32.94 95.01
C HIS A 149 -22.36 -34.01 95.84
N MET A 150 -22.72 -35.15 95.24
CA MET A 150 -23.35 -36.27 95.95
C MET A 150 -22.41 -36.88 97.00
N LEU A 151 -21.12 -37.02 96.69
CA LEU A 151 -20.10 -37.51 97.62
C LEU A 151 -19.90 -36.54 98.79
N GLU A 152 -19.77 -35.25 98.53
CA GLU A 152 -19.65 -34.21 99.57
C GLU A 152 -20.87 -34.23 100.50
N THR A 153 -22.08 -34.26 99.93
CA THR A 153 -23.33 -34.36 100.71
C THR A 153 -23.39 -35.67 101.53
N GLY A 154 -22.91 -36.78 100.96
CA GLY A 154 -22.83 -38.07 101.64
C GLY A 154 -21.84 -38.06 102.81
N ILE A 155 -20.67 -37.48 102.60
CA ILE A 155 -19.64 -37.30 103.64
C ILE A 155 -20.17 -36.39 104.76
N GLU A 156 -20.84 -35.28 104.44
CA GLU A 156 -21.46 -34.39 105.44
C GLU A 156 -22.51 -35.13 106.27
N LYS A 157 -23.38 -35.95 105.65
CA LYS A 157 -24.39 -36.75 106.35
C LYS A 157 -23.78 -37.83 107.24
N ILE A 158 -22.73 -38.50 106.79
CA ILE A 158 -22.00 -39.50 107.59
C ILE A 158 -21.27 -38.80 108.75
N SER A 159 -20.60 -37.69 108.49
CA SER A 159 -19.90 -36.89 109.50
C SER A 159 -20.88 -36.39 110.58
N ALA A 160 -22.06 -35.90 110.19
CA ALA A 160 -23.13 -35.53 111.11
C ALA A 160 -23.62 -36.74 111.95
N LYS A 161 -23.80 -37.92 111.34
CA LYS A 161 -24.18 -39.13 112.08
C LYS A 161 -23.09 -39.65 113.01
N VAL A 162 -21.82 -39.59 112.61
CA VAL A 162 -20.66 -40.02 113.42
C VAL A 162 -20.41 -39.04 114.56
N SER A 163 -20.65 -37.74 114.36
CA SER A 163 -20.57 -36.74 115.43
C SER A 163 -21.61 -36.94 116.54
N ASN A 164 -22.72 -37.65 116.26
CA ASN A 164 -23.72 -38.07 117.25
C ASN A 164 -23.34 -39.35 118.01
N PHE A 165 -22.30 -40.10 117.60
CA PHE A 165 -21.73 -41.20 118.36
C PHE A 165 -20.63 -40.71 119.31
N LYS A 166 -20.93 -39.69 120.10
CA LYS A 166 -20.12 -39.30 121.26
C LYS A 166 -20.72 -39.97 122.49
N ASN A 167 -20.34 -41.24 122.70
CA ASN A 167 -20.28 -41.98 123.98
C ASN A 167 -20.45 -43.50 123.75
N PHE A 168 -19.36 -44.22 123.47
CA PHE A 168 -19.26 -45.61 123.91
C PHE A 168 -18.76 -45.61 125.36
N GLY A 169 -19.65 -45.26 126.27
CA GLY A 169 -19.50 -45.53 127.69
C GLY A 169 -19.81 -47.00 127.98
N ALA A 170 -18.88 -47.66 128.64
CA ALA A 170 -19.10 -48.74 129.60
C ALA A 170 -20.15 -49.83 129.24
N SER A 171 -19.79 -50.81 128.40
CA SER A 171 -20.24 -52.20 128.60
C SER A 171 -19.39 -53.15 127.75
N GLY A 172 -18.74 -54.12 128.43
CA GLY A 172 -17.72 -54.99 127.86
C GLY A 172 -18.23 -56.11 126.94
N LEU A 173 -17.28 -56.70 126.22
CA LEU A 173 -17.47 -57.85 125.33
C LEU A 173 -17.90 -59.13 126.08
N PRO A 174 -18.70 -60.01 125.45
CA PRO A 174 -19.21 -61.21 126.10
C PRO A 174 -18.12 -62.27 126.25
N ARG A 175 -17.98 -62.84 127.46
CA ARG A 175 -17.11 -63.99 127.76
C ARG A 175 -17.90 -65.29 127.73
N SER A 176 -17.44 -66.27 126.97
CA SER A 176 -17.89 -67.67 127.04
C SER A 176 -16.81 -68.57 127.67
N HIS A 177 -17.25 -69.58 128.42
CA HIS A 177 -16.45 -70.44 129.28
C HIS A 177 -16.14 -71.79 128.61
N LYS A 178 -14.85 -72.12 128.48
CA LYS A 178 -14.18 -73.42 128.69
C LYS A 178 -12.79 -73.36 128.05
N TYR A 179 -11.75 -73.66 128.84
CA TYR A 179 -10.30 -73.41 128.65
C TYR A 179 -9.82 -72.04 129.17
N THR A 180 -9.28 -72.07 130.39
CA THR A 180 -8.82 -70.92 131.18
C THR A 180 -7.31 -70.72 131.05
N GLY A 181 -6.85 -69.48 130.81
CA GLY A 181 -5.45 -69.07 130.94
C GLY A 181 -4.90 -68.18 129.80
N LEU A 182 -3.95 -67.31 130.13
CA LEU A 182 -3.27 -66.36 129.21
C LEU A 182 -2.59 -67.06 128.02
N ALA A 183 -2.16 -68.32 128.17
CA ALA A 183 -1.37 -69.07 127.20
C ALA A 183 -2.16 -69.50 125.93
N VAL A 184 -3.42 -69.90 126.05
CA VAL A 184 -4.26 -70.28 124.88
C VAL A 184 -4.62 -69.04 124.07
N VAL A 185 -4.89 -67.93 124.76
CA VAL A 185 -5.08 -66.61 124.13
C VAL A 185 -3.81 -66.20 123.39
N ALA A 186 -2.64 -66.34 124.02
CA ALA A 186 -1.36 -66.03 123.38
C ALA A 186 -1.11 -66.89 122.12
N TYR A 187 -1.34 -68.20 122.16
CA TYR A 187 -1.17 -69.07 120.98
C TYR A 187 -2.16 -68.72 119.85
N GLY A 188 -3.43 -68.48 120.18
CA GLY A 188 -4.44 -68.08 119.20
C GLY A 188 -4.17 -66.71 118.57
N VAL A 189 -3.63 -65.76 119.35
CA VAL A 189 -3.17 -64.45 118.86
C VAL A 189 -1.95 -64.64 117.94
N ILE A 190 -0.93 -65.40 118.35
CA ILE A 190 0.26 -65.65 117.53
C ILE A 190 -0.10 -66.31 116.21
N LYS A 191 -0.98 -67.34 116.22
CA LYS A 191 -1.42 -68.00 114.99
C LYS A 191 -2.16 -67.04 114.06
N ARG A 192 -3.12 -66.26 114.57
CA ARG A 192 -3.84 -65.26 113.76
C ARG A 192 -2.90 -64.17 113.22
N THR A 193 -1.94 -63.71 114.04
CA THR A 193 -0.95 -62.73 113.60
C THR A 193 -0.08 -63.28 112.48
N ASN A 194 0.36 -64.54 112.55
CA ASN A 194 1.13 -65.17 111.48
C ASN A 194 0.29 -65.33 110.20
N GLU A 195 -0.96 -65.78 110.31
CA GLU A 195 -1.89 -65.86 109.16
C GLU A 195 -2.13 -64.48 108.52
N ILE A 196 -2.24 -63.41 109.33
CA ILE A 196 -2.35 -62.02 108.83
C ILE A 196 -1.06 -61.58 108.15
N VAL A 197 0.11 -61.89 108.72
CA VAL A 197 1.41 -61.55 108.11
C VAL A 197 1.59 -62.28 106.78
N GLU A 198 1.26 -63.58 106.71
CA GLU A 198 1.31 -64.35 105.46
C GLU A 198 0.37 -63.78 104.40
N GLU A 199 -0.86 -63.38 104.77
CA GLU A 199 -1.79 -62.75 103.84
C GLU A 199 -1.32 -61.35 103.40
N LEU A 200 -0.74 -60.55 104.30
CA LEU A 200 -0.13 -59.25 103.96
C LEU A 200 1.06 -59.42 103.02
N LEU A 201 1.92 -60.42 103.26
CA LEU A 201 3.02 -60.75 102.35
C LEU A 201 2.50 -61.18 100.99
N ARG A 202 1.47 -62.03 100.93
CA ARG A 202 0.82 -62.45 99.68
C ARG A 202 0.22 -61.26 98.92
N GLN A 203 -0.41 -60.32 99.62
CA GLN A 203 -0.94 -59.08 99.01
C GLN A 203 0.18 -58.15 98.53
N ASN A 204 1.26 -58.02 99.28
CA ASN A 204 2.42 -57.23 98.90
C ASN A 204 3.10 -57.82 97.65
N ASP A 205 3.26 -59.14 97.58
CA ASP A 205 3.81 -59.85 96.42
C ASP A 205 2.90 -59.72 95.19
N ALA A 206 1.58 -59.84 95.37
CA ALA A 206 0.61 -59.63 94.28
C ALA A 206 0.65 -58.18 93.76
N THR A 207 0.76 -57.20 94.67
CA THR A 207 0.89 -55.77 94.32
C THR A 207 2.22 -55.49 93.61
N ALA A 208 3.31 -56.09 94.07
CA ALA A 208 4.63 -55.96 93.45
C ALA A 208 4.66 -56.54 92.03
N LYS A 209 4.02 -57.71 91.82
CA LYS A 209 3.86 -58.32 90.48
C LYS A 209 3.03 -57.45 89.56
N SER A 210 1.84 -57.00 90.01
CA SER A 210 0.98 -56.12 89.21
C SER A 210 1.70 -54.81 88.82
N ARG A 211 2.45 -54.21 89.76
CA ARG A 211 3.27 -53.03 89.46
C ARG A 211 4.36 -53.33 88.42
N ASN A 212 5.02 -54.49 88.52
CA ASN A 212 6.04 -54.89 87.54
C ASN A 212 5.43 -55.11 86.15
N GLU A 213 4.27 -55.77 86.07
CA GLU A 213 3.52 -55.95 84.83
C GLU A 213 3.12 -54.60 84.19
N THR A 214 2.62 -53.65 84.98
CA THR A 214 2.32 -52.30 84.46
C THR A 214 3.56 -51.56 83.97
N ARG A 215 4.71 -51.79 84.61
CA ARG A 215 5.99 -51.21 84.20
C ARG A 215 6.45 -51.82 82.87
N GLU A 216 6.36 -53.13 82.72
CA GLU A 216 6.70 -53.83 81.45
C GLU A 216 5.80 -53.37 80.29
N GLN A 217 4.50 -53.22 80.53
CA GLN A 217 3.57 -52.68 79.52
C GLN A 217 3.92 -51.25 79.13
N MET A 218 4.28 -50.41 80.11
CA MET A 218 4.71 -49.03 79.86
C MET A 218 6.04 -48.99 79.09
N GLU A 219 7.00 -49.85 79.43
CA GLU A 219 8.27 -49.98 78.72
C GLU A 219 8.04 -50.44 77.26
N GLN A 220 7.14 -51.41 77.02
CA GLN A 220 6.75 -51.83 75.67
C GLN A 220 6.13 -50.67 74.87
N ARG A 221 5.18 -49.93 75.45
CA ARG A 221 4.59 -48.75 74.78
C ARG A 221 5.63 -47.66 74.50
N ASN A 222 6.60 -47.45 75.39
CA ASN A 222 7.69 -46.50 75.15
C ASN A 222 8.55 -46.91 73.94
N TYR A 223 8.82 -48.21 73.75
CA TYR A 223 9.52 -48.70 72.56
C TYR A 223 8.70 -48.50 71.28
N GLU A 224 7.39 -48.79 71.32
CA GLU A 224 6.48 -48.57 70.19
C GLU A 224 6.47 -47.08 69.78
N ILE A 225 6.31 -46.16 70.75
CA ILE A 225 6.37 -44.71 70.50
C ILE A 225 7.72 -44.30 69.89
N ALA A 226 8.84 -44.82 70.38
CA ALA A 226 10.16 -44.48 69.84
C ALA A 226 10.33 -44.91 68.37
N ILE A 227 9.77 -46.06 67.99
CA ILE A 227 9.77 -46.53 66.60
C ILE A 227 8.89 -45.63 65.74
N GLU A 228 7.68 -45.32 66.19
CA GLU A 228 6.76 -44.43 65.46
C GLU A 228 7.36 -43.04 65.26
N VAL A 229 7.97 -42.46 66.30
CA VAL A 229 8.67 -41.17 66.22
C VAL A 229 9.82 -41.23 65.23
N SER A 230 10.63 -42.30 65.25
CA SER A 230 11.74 -42.46 64.30
C SER A 230 11.26 -42.55 62.84
N GLN A 231 10.13 -43.21 62.59
CA GLN A 231 9.53 -43.29 61.24
C GLN A 231 8.97 -41.95 60.78
N LEU A 232 8.34 -41.20 61.68
CA LEU A 232 7.87 -39.84 61.39
C LEU A 232 9.04 -38.90 61.11
N GLU A 233 10.11 -38.96 61.89
CA GLU A 233 11.33 -38.17 61.67
C GLU A 233 11.97 -38.46 60.32
N ALA A 234 12.08 -39.73 59.93
CA ALA A 234 12.60 -40.12 58.62
C ALA A 234 11.73 -39.57 57.47
N THR A 235 10.41 -39.63 57.63
CA THR A 235 9.45 -39.10 56.64
C THR A 235 9.54 -37.57 56.54
N ILE A 236 9.62 -36.88 57.67
CA ILE A 236 9.80 -35.42 57.73
C ILE A 236 11.12 -35.01 57.08
N SER A 237 12.21 -35.77 57.30
CA SER A 237 13.49 -35.51 56.64
C SER A 237 13.39 -35.63 55.12
N GLY A 238 12.78 -36.71 54.61
CA GLY A 238 12.58 -36.89 53.17
C GLY A 238 11.74 -35.77 52.56
N LEU A 239 10.65 -35.37 53.21
CA LEU A 239 9.83 -34.25 52.77
C LEU A 239 10.59 -32.91 52.76
N ARG A 240 11.49 -32.68 53.72
CA ARG A 240 12.34 -31.47 53.74
C ARG A 240 13.32 -31.44 52.57
N ASP A 241 13.92 -32.59 52.25
CA ASP A 241 14.84 -32.70 51.11
C ASP A 241 14.09 -32.44 49.80
N GLU A 242 12.91 -33.05 49.62
CA GLU A 242 12.04 -32.79 48.45
C GLU A 242 11.63 -31.31 48.32
N VAL A 243 11.28 -30.66 49.44
CA VAL A 243 10.93 -29.23 49.46
C VAL A 243 12.16 -28.39 49.07
N SER A 244 13.34 -28.73 49.56
CA SER A 244 14.58 -28.04 49.21
C SER A 244 14.89 -28.18 47.71
N GLU A 245 14.76 -29.38 47.16
CA GLU A 245 14.98 -29.61 45.73
C GLU A 245 13.97 -28.83 44.87
N LYS A 246 12.67 -28.90 45.22
CA LYS A 246 11.61 -28.16 44.50
C LYS A 246 11.81 -26.66 44.59
N THR A 247 12.23 -26.13 45.75
CA THR A 247 12.53 -24.70 45.91
C THR A 247 13.66 -24.27 44.97
N SER A 248 14.73 -25.05 44.88
CA SER A 248 15.84 -24.76 43.95
C SER A 248 15.43 -24.82 42.47
N ALA A 249 14.46 -25.67 42.12
CA ALA A 249 13.92 -25.76 40.77
C ALA A 249 13.03 -24.54 40.44
N VAL A 250 12.22 -24.09 41.40
CA VAL A 250 11.40 -22.88 41.26
C VAL A 250 12.30 -21.65 41.07
N GLU A 251 13.34 -21.46 41.88
CA GLU A 251 14.28 -20.33 41.71
C GLU A 251 14.95 -20.31 40.33
N LYS A 252 15.31 -21.49 39.79
CA LYS A 252 15.86 -21.60 38.43
C LYS A 252 14.83 -21.22 37.36
N LEU A 253 13.58 -21.65 37.51
CA LEU A 253 12.49 -21.31 36.60
C LEU A 253 12.20 -19.81 36.64
N GLU A 254 12.11 -19.21 37.83
CA GLU A 254 11.92 -17.77 38.03
C GLU A 254 13.02 -16.96 37.35
N LYS A 255 14.28 -17.37 37.49
CA LYS A 255 15.40 -16.73 36.80
C LYS A 255 15.27 -16.83 35.28
N MET A 256 14.91 -18.01 34.75
CA MET A 256 14.71 -18.18 33.31
C MET A 256 13.53 -17.35 32.78
N ILE A 257 12.45 -17.20 33.56
CA ILE A 257 11.31 -16.35 33.22
C ILE A 257 11.76 -14.89 33.16
N ALA A 258 12.46 -14.39 34.18
CA ALA A 258 12.97 -13.02 34.18
C ALA A 258 13.91 -12.72 32.99
N GLU A 259 14.79 -13.66 32.63
CA GLU A 259 15.64 -13.54 31.43
C GLU A 259 14.83 -13.54 30.13
N ARG A 260 13.74 -14.31 30.06
CA ARG A 260 12.84 -14.35 28.88
C ARG A 260 12.03 -13.06 28.78
N ASP A 261 11.49 -12.55 29.88
CA ASP A 261 10.73 -11.29 29.92
C ASP A 261 11.59 -10.10 29.51
N GLY A 262 12.87 -10.09 29.91
CA GLY A 262 13.83 -9.09 29.44
C GLY A 262 14.04 -9.12 27.92
N LYS A 263 14.21 -10.33 27.34
CA LYS A 263 14.34 -10.51 25.89
C LYS A 263 13.08 -10.14 25.13
N ILE A 264 11.90 -10.46 25.68
CA ILE A 264 10.61 -10.08 25.09
C ILE A 264 10.50 -8.55 25.07
N SER A 265 10.79 -7.88 26.19
CA SER A 265 10.76 -6.42 26.29
C SER A 265 11.72 -5.74 25.30
N GLU A 266 12.90 -6.32 25.08
CA GLU A 266 13.85 -5.83 24.07
C GLU A 266 13.35 -6.03 22.65
N SER A 267 12.81 -7.21 22.33
CA SER A 267 12.22 -7.51 21.02
C SER A 267 11.00 -6.65 20.71
N GLU A 268 10.14 -6.37 21.70
CA GLU A 268 8.97 -5.50 21.55
C GLU A 268 9.38 -4.06 21.27
N ARG A 269 10.42 -3.57 21.95
CA ARG A 269 10.97 -2.23 21.70
C ARG A 269 11.54 -2.10 20.29
N GLU A 270 12.33 -3.09 19.86
CA GLU A 270 12.89 -3.12 18.50
C GLU A 270 11.79 -3.19 17.43
N ALA A 271 10.73 -3.97 17.67
CA ALA A 271 9.59 -4.05 16.78
C ALA A 271 8.83 -2.72 16.70
N ALA A 272 8.62 -2.04 17.83
CA ALA A 272 7.97 -0.72 17.88
C ALA A 272 8.77 0.34 17.12
N GLU A 273 10.10 0.36 17.27
CA GLU A 273 10.98 1.28 16.54
C GLU A 273 10.93 1.03 15.03
N LYS A 274 11.00 -0.23 14.59
CA LYS A 274 10.86 -0.60 13.18
C LYS A 274 9.49 -0.21 12.62
N LEU A 275 8.43 -0.39 13.40
CA LEU A 275 7.08 -0.03 13.00
C LEU A 275 6.94 1.49 12.82
N SER A 276 7.45 2.28 13.77
CA SER A 276 7.47 3.76 13.66
C SER A 276 8.23 4.23 12.42
N LYS A 277 9.39 3.64 12.13
CA LYS A 277 10.15 3.96 10.91
C LYS A 277 9.38 3.60 9.64
N MET A 278 8.75 2.44 9.59
CA MET A 278 7.93 2.02 8.45
C MET A 278 6.72 2.95 8.27
N GLU A 279 6.08 3.39 9.35
CA GLU A 279 4.98 4.35 9.30
C GLU A 279 5.44 5.70 8.72
N SER A 280 6.62 6.20 9.12
CA SER A 280 7.18 7.44 8.51
C SER A 280 7.47 7.27 7.02
N GLU A 281 8.06 6.13 6.61
CA GLU A 281 8.33 5.84 5.19
C GLU A 281 7.03 5.75 4.38
N VAL A 282 5.97 5.15 4.95
CA VAL A 282 4.64 5.08 4.31
C VAL A 282 4.02 6.47 4.15
N LEU A 283 4.18 7.36 5.14
CA LEU A 283 3.71 8.74 5.03
C LEU A 283 4.44 9.50 3.92
N GLU A 284 5.76 9.37 3.84
CA GLU A 284 6.58 9.97 2.77
C GLU A 284 6.17 9.46 1.38
N LEU A 285 6.00 8.14 1.24
CA LEU A 285 5.54 7.53 -0.02
C LEU A 285 4.14 7.97 -0.41
N ARG A 286 3.22 8.11 0.56
CA ARG A 286 1.87 8.62 0.32
C ARG A 286 1.90 10.08 -0.14
N GLN A 287 2.77 10.90 0.45
CA GLN A 287 2.95 12.29 0.03
C GLN A 287 3.48 12.35 -1.42
N LEU A 288 4.51 11.55 -1.74
CA LEU A 288 5.04 11.48 -3.09
C LEU A 288 4.00 10.99 -4.11
N ALA A 289 3.20 9.98 -3.76
CA ALA A 289 2.09 9.51 -4.59
C ALA A 289 1.08 10.63 -4.86
N SER A 290 0.70 11.40 -3.83
CA SER A 290 -0.22 12.54 -4.00
C SER A 290 0.35 13.65 -4.89
N GLU A 291 1.66 13.89 -4.84
CA GLU A 291 2.33 14.85 -5.72
C GLU A 291 2.35 14.36 -7.18
N CYS A 292 2.61 13.06 -7.38
CA CYS A 292 2.53 12.42 -8.69
C CYS A 292 1.11 12.48 -9.27
N ASP A 293 0.09 12.18 -8.47
CA ASP A 293 -1.31 12.26 -8.88
C ASP A 293 -1.68 13.69 -9.28
N TYR A 294 -1.30 14.68 -8.47
CA TYR A 294 -1.52 16.09 -8.82
C TYR A 294 -0.84 16.48 -10.14
N LYS A 295 0.42 16.08 -10.34
CA LYS A 295 1.15 16.34 -11.59
C LYS A 295 0.48 15.66 -12.79
N LEU A 296 0.01 14.42 -12.62
CA LEU A 296 -0.68 13.67 -13.66
C LEU A 296 -1.99 14.35 -14.05
N THR A 297 -2.86 14.67 -13.09
CA THR A 297 -4.12 15.38 -13.33
C THR A 297 -3.89 16.75 -13.97
N ASN A 298 -2.84 17.47 -13.56
CA ASN A 298 -2.46 18.73 -14.18
C ASN A 298 -2.03 18.57 -15.65
N VAL A 299 -1.26 17.54 -16.00
CA VAL A 299 -0.90 17.26 -17.40
C VAL A 299 -2.11 16.81 -18.21
N GLU A 300 -2.96 15.95 -17.64
CA GLU A 300 -4.20 15.48 -18.26
C GLU A 300 -5.15 16.65 -18.57
N SER A 301 -5.35 17.57 -17.64
CA SER A 301 -6.17 18.77 -17.86
C SER A 301 -5.61 19.69 -18.96
N LYS A 302 -4.28 19.85 -19.05
CA LYS A 302 -3.64 20.60 -20.13
C LYS A 302 -3.81 19.91 -21.49
N MET A 303 -3.70 18.60 -21.53
CA MET A 303 -3.94 17.80 -22.74
C MET A 303 -5.40 17.93 -23.18
N GLU A 304 -6.35 17.81 -22.26
CA GLU A 304 -7.77 18.00 -22.55
C GLU A 304 -8.09 19.42 -23.04
N ALA A 305 -7.44 20.44 -22.48
CA ALA A 305 -7.58 21.83 -22.95
C ALA A 305 -7.05 22.04 -24.38
N GLN A 306 -6.07 21.26 -24.84
CA GLN A 306 -5.53 21.34 -26.21
C GLN A 306 -6.39 20.60 -27.25
N ARG A 307 -7.24 19.66 -26.83
CA ARG A 307 -8.05 18.84 -27.73
C ARG A 307 -8.90 19.67 -28.70
N PRO A 308 -9.65 20.71 -28.27
CA PRO A 308 -10.42 21.53 -29.20
C PRO A 308 -9.56 22.30 -30.22
N LEU A 309 -8.39 22.81 -29.80
CA LEU A 309 -7.48 23.55 -30.70
C LEU A 309 -7.01 22.66 -31.86
N LEU A 310 -6.72 21.40 -31.57
CA LEU A 310 -6.28 20.45 -32.58
C LEU A 310 -7.41 20.04 -33.54
N VAL A 311 -8.63 19.94 -33.04
CA VAL A 311 -9.82 19.74 -33.88
C VAL A 311 -9.99 20.92 -34.85
N ASP A 312 -9.84 22.15 -34.37
CA ASP A 312 -9.90 23.35 -35.21
C ASP A 312 -8.77 23.38 -36.26
N GLN A 313 -7.55 22.99 -35.87
CA GLN A 313 -6.42 22.87 -36.79
C GLN A 313 -6.70 21.84 -37.90
N LEU A 314 -7.21 20.66 -37.56
CA LEU A 314 -7.56 19.64 -38.55
C LEU A 314 -8.64 20.11 -39.53
N ASN A 315 -9.65 20.81 -39.02
CA ASN A 315 -10.70 21.41 -39.84
C ASN A 315 -10.13 22.43 -40.83
N LEU A 316 -9.16 23.25 -40.41
CA LEU A 316 -8.47 24.20 -41.29
C LEU A 316 -7.63 23.49 -42.34
N VAL A 317 -6.85 22.47 -41.95
CA VAL A 317 -6.04 21.64 -42.85
C VAL A 317 -6.93 21.01 -43.93
N SER A 318 -8.03 20.37 -43.53
CA SER A 318 -9.00 19.78 -44.46
C SER A 318 -9.53 20.81 -45.47
N ARG A 319 -9.94 22.00 -45.00
CA ARG A 319 -10.45 23.08 -45.88
C ARG A 319 -9.39 23.63 -46.84
N ILE A 320 -8.15 23.79 -46.40
CA ILE A 320 -7.06 24.27 -47.25
C ILE A 320 -6.75 23.22 -48.32
N HIS A 321 -6.64 21.96 -47.91
CA HIS A 321 -6.41 20.84 -48.81
C HIS A 321 -7.46 20.80 -49.93
N ASP A 322 -8.76 20.84 -49.57
CA ASP A 322 -9.86 20.87 -50.55
C ASP A 322 -9.73 22.05 -51.52
N ARG A 323 -9.33 23.23 -51.02
CA ARG A 323 -9.17 24.42 -51.84
C ARG A 323 -8.01 24.31 -52.82
N VAL A 324 -6.89 23.73 -52.40
CA VAL A 324 -5.73 23.51 -53.28
C VAL A 324 -6.06 22.45 -54.33
N CYS A 325 -6.79 21.39 -53.96
CA CYS A 325 -7.31 20.40 -54.91
C CYS A 325 -8.21 21.05 -55.97
N ASP A 326 -9.09 21.97 -55.58
CA ASP A 326 -9.93 22.70 -56.53
C ASP A 326 -9.14 23.59 -57.49
N VAL A 327 -8.08 24.26 -57.01
CA VAL A 327 -7.17 25.02 -57.90
C VAL A 327 -6.47 24.10 -58.88
N MET A 328 -6.02 22.94 -58.42
CA MET A 328 -5.35 21.96 -59.27
C MET A 328 -6.26 21.47 -60.41
N LYS A 329 -7.54 21.22 -60.15
CA LYS A 329 -8.54 20.87 -61.19
C LYS A 329 -8.67 21.94 -62.28
N ILE A 330 -8.47 23.21 -61.94
CA ILE A 330 -8.54 24.32 -62.91
C ILE A 330 -7.28 24.37 -63.78
N VAL A 331 -6.11 24.14 -63.17
CA VAL A 331 -4.80 24.31 -63.81
C VAL A 331 -4.41 23.10 -64.66
N ASP A 332 -4.75 21.87 -64.25
CA ASP A 332 -4.43 20.64 -64.99
C ASP A 332 -5.69 19.78 -65.24
N PRO A 333 -6.65 20.25 -66.05
CA PRO A 333 -7.93 19.58 -66.26
C PRO A 333 -7.84 18.23 -66.98
N ASN A 334 -6.69 17.92 -67.60
CA ASN A 334 -6.51 16.74 -68.44
C ASN A 334 -5.77 15.58 -67.75
N ASN A 335 -5.02 15.82 -66.66
CA ASN A 335 -4.30 14.79 -65.90
C ASN A 335 -4.79 14.62 -64.46
N PHE A 336 -5.82 15.34 -64.04
CA PHE A 336 -6.36 15.23 -62.68
C PHE A 336 -7.28 14.01 -62.53
N ASP A 337 -6.72 12.83 -62.73
CA ASP A 337 -7.41 11.57 -62.46
C ASP A 337 -7.57 11.38 -60.94
N GLN A 338 -8.81 11.06 -60.56
CA GLN A 338 -9.45 11.39 -59.28
C GLN A 338 -9.02 10.55 -58.05
N SER A 339 -7.86 9.90 -58.01
CA SER A 339 -7.63 8.82 -57.02
C SER A 339 -6.60 9.06 -55.92
N GLU A 340 -5.54 9.85 -56.11
CA GLU A 340 -4.47 9.95 -55.08
C GLU A 340 -4.57 11.18 -54.18
N PHE A 341 -5.29 12.22 -54.60
CA PHE A 341 -5.32 13.52 -53.90
C PHE A 341 -6.72 13.95 -53.40
N ALA A 342 -7.76 13.13 -53.60
CA ALA A 342 -9.15 13.59 -53.51
C ALA A 342 -9.93 13.12 -52.27
N GLU A 343 -9.33 12.39 -51.33
CA GLU A 343 -10.00 12.01 -50.08
C GLU A 343 -9.32 12.73 -48.92
N SER A 344 -10.04 13.66 -48.29
CA SER A 344 -9.60 14.39 -47.12
C SER A 344 -9.41 13.41 -45.96
N LEU A 345 -8.23 12.80 -45.89
CA LEU A 345 -7.85 11.73 -44.96
C LEU A 345 -7.63 12.25 -43.52
N PHE A 346 -7.76 13.56 -43.31
CA PHE A 346 -7.38 14.27 -42.09
C PHE A 346 -8.62 14.77 -41.34
N LEU A 347 -9.52 13.84 -41.00
CA LEU A 347 -10.72 14.12 -40.22
C LEU A 347 -10.44 14.03 -38.71
N PRO A 348 -11.07 14.89 -37.88
CA PRO A 348 -10.91 14.82 -36.43
C PRO A 348 -11.36 13.46 -35.89
N GLN A 349 -10.41 12.63 -35.44
CA GLN A 349 -10.72 11.41 -34.71
C GLN A 349 -11.09 11.77 -33.28
N GLN A 350 -12.23 11.27 -32.79
CA GLN A 350 -12.81 11.70 -31.52
C GLN A 350 -12.04 11.20 -30.27
N THR A 351 -10.98 10.40 -30.42
CA THR A 351 -10.49 9.55 -29.31
C THR A 351 -9.00 9.63 -28.99
N ASP A 352 -8.11 10.11 -29.86
CA ASP A 352 -6.68 10.18 -29.55
C ASP A 352 -6.02 11.51 -29.99
N MET A 353 -5.40 12.20 -29.03
CA MET A 353 -4.66 13.45 -29.29
C MET A 353 -3.45 13.19 -30.18
N GLU A 354 -2.76 12.07 -29.97
CA GLU A 354 -1.56 11.73 -30.73
C GLU A 354 -1.89 11.42 -32.20
N GLU A 355 -2.98 10.66 -32.43
CA GLU A 355 -3.55 10.43 -33.76
C GLU A 355 -3.94 11.73 -34.46
N ASN A 356 -4.62 12.64 -33.77
CA ASN A 356 -4.99 13.94 -34.33
C ASN A 356 -3.75 14.81 -34.68
N ILE A 357 -2.68 14.78 -33.87
CA ILE A 357 -1.42 15.48 -34.17
C ILE A 357 -0.79 14.90 -35.44
N ARG A 358 -0.72 13.57 -35.53
CA ARG A 358 -0.21 12.87 -36.73
C ARG A 358 -1.03 13.19 -37.98
N ALA A 359 -2.35 13.16 -37.88
CA ALA A 359 -3.24 13.49 -38.98
C ALA A 359 -3.06 14.95 -39.42
N SER A 360 -2.91 15.88 -38.48
CA SER A 360 -2.65 17.28 -38.80
C SER A 360 -1.34 17.45 -39.56
N LEU A 361 -0.27 16.78 -39.10
CA LEU A 361 1.04 16.87 -39.71
C LEU A 361 1.02 16.32 -41.14
N ALA A 362 0.46 15.12 -41.32
CA ALA A 362 0.34 14.50 -42.65
C ALA A 362 -0.51 15.37 -43.61
N GLY A 363 -1.57 16.01 -43.10
CA GLY A 363 -2.37 16.93 -43.91
C GLY A 363 -1.64 18.19 -44.31
N MET A 364 -0.83 18.77 -43.42
CA MET A 364 0.03 19.90 -43.75
C MET A 364 1.11 19.53 -44.79
N GLU A 365 1.72 18.35 -44.67
CA GLU A 365 2.68 17.83 -45.65
C GLU A 365 2.03 17.64 -47.03
N SER A 366 0.82 17.06 -47.08
CA SER A 366 0.05 16.91 -48.32
C SER A 366 -0.25 18.26 -48.97
N ILE A 367 -0.73 19.25 -48.20
CA ILE A 367 -0.98 20.61 -48.69
C ILE A 367 0.28 21.22 -49.29
N TYR A 368 1.43 21.07 -48.62
CA TYR A 368 2.70 21.61 -49.09
C TYR A 368 3.11 21.01 -50.44
N GLU A 369 3.07 19.68 -50.55
CA GLU A 369 3.41 18.98 -51.79
C GLU A 369 2.44 19.33 -52.92
N LEU A 370 1.13 19.33 -52.64
CA LEU A 370 0.10 19.67 -53.62
C LEU A 370 0.25 21.12 -54.09
N THR A 371 0.51 22.06 -53.18
CA THR A 371 0.75 23.46 -53.51
C THR A 371 1.99 23.63 -54.39
N ARG A 372 3.07 22.88 -54.13
CA ARG A 372 4.27 22.88 -54.98
C ARG A 372 3.92 22.47 -56.41
N VAL A 373 3.17 21.38 -56.57
CA VAL A 373 2.74 20.89 -57.89
C VAL A 373 1.82 21.90 -58.58
N VAL A 374 0.88 22.54 -57.85
CA VAL A 374 -0.02 23.57 -58.40
C VAL A 374 0.81 24.73 -58.97
N ILE A 375 1.84 25.17 -58.25
CA ILE A 375 2.72 26.26 -58.69
C ILE A 375 3.45 25.88 -59.99
N GLU A 376 4.00 24.68 -60.09
CA GLU A 376 4.69 24.20 -61.30
C GLU A 376 3.73 24.14 -62.49
N LYS A 377 2.56 23.50 -62.31
CA LYS A 377 1.55 23.39 -63.37
C LYS A 377 1.01 24.74 -63.81
N THR A 378 0.86 25.70 -62.88
CA THR A 378 0.41 27.06 -63.20
C THR A 378 1.44 27.78 -64.06
N LYS A 379 2.75 27.61 -63.77
CA LYS A 379 3.82 28.16 -64.62
C LYS A 379 3.79 27.55 -66.01
N ASP A 380 3.67 26.23 -66.11
CA ASP A 380 3.59 25.54 -67.41
C ASP A 380 2.39 26.05 -68.24
N ALA A 381 1.22 26.21 -67.61
CA ALA A 381 0.02 26.74 -68.26
C ALA A 381 0.19 28.20 -68.73
N ILE A 382 0.85 29.05 -67.94
CA ILE A 382 1.16 30.44 -68.33
C ILE A 382 2.14 30.47 -69.50
N ASP A 383 3.18 29.63 -69.47
CA ASP A 383 4.17 29.56 -70.54
C ASP A 383 3.57 29.05 -71.86
N GLU A 384 2.66 28.07 -71.81
CA GLU A 384 1.87 27.63 -72.97
C GLU A 384 1.03 28.77 -73.54
N LYS A 385 0.29 29.50 -72.69
CA LYS A 385 -0.50 30.66 -73.12
C LYS A 385 0.35 31.79 -73.70
N ASN A 386 1.55 32.02 -73.16
CA ASN A 386 2.49 33.00 -73.72
C ASN A 386 2.99 32.59 -75.11
N ARG A 387 3.24 31.29 -75.35
CA ARG A 387 3.57 30.77 -76.69
C ARG A 387 2.40 30.93 -77.66
N GLU A 388 1.18 30.61 -77.23
CA GLU A 388 -0.03 30.84 -78.02
C GLU A 388 -0.18 32.33 -78.38
N ILE A 389 -0.10 33.24 -77.40
CA ILE A 389 -0.17 34.70 -77.61
C ILE A 389 0.88 35.16 -78.60
N LYS A 390 2.12 34.70 -78.47
CA LYS A 390 3.20 35.07 -79.40
C LYS A 390 2.91 34.61 -80.82
N SER A 391 2.43 33.39 -81.00
CA SER A 391 2.04 32.89 -82.34
C SER A 391 0.85 33.66 -82.93
N LEU A 392 -0.15 34.00 -82.10
CA LEU A 392 -1.26 34.87 -82.48
C LEU A 392 -0.76 36.27 -82.88
N ASP A 393 0.15 36.88 -82.12
CA ASP A 393 0.73 38.19 -82.44
C ASP A 393 1.52 38.19 -83.76
N GLU A 394 2.26 37.10 -84.03
CA GLU A 394 2.93 36.88 -85.31
C GLU A 394 1.91 36.80 -86.47
N THR A 395 0.80 36.07 -86.29
CA THR A 395 -0.27 35.99 -87.31
C THR A 395 -0.97 37.34 -87.52
N VAL A 396 -1.25 38.08 -86.44
CA VAL A 396 -1.85 39.43 -86.52
C VAL A 396 -0.90 40.38 -87.26
N SER A 397 0.39 40.35 -86.92
CA SER A 397 1.43 41.14 -87.58
C SER A 397 1.51 40.83 -89.09
N GLN A 398 1.37 39.56 -89.48
CA GLN A 398 1.31 39.16 -90.88
C GLN A 398 0.07 39.71 -91.58
N LEU A 399 -1.12 39.57 -90.98
CA LEU A 399 -2.37 40.10 -91.53
C LEU A 399 -2.36 41.63 -91.65
N VAL A 400 -1.72 42.35 -90.71
CA VAL A 400 -1.55 43.80 -90.79
C VAL A 400 -0.68 44.18 -91.99
N LYS A 401 0.43 43.48 -92.23
CA LYS A 401 1.29 43.70 -93.42
C LYS A 401 0.52 43.42 -94.72
N GLU A 402 -0.25 42.35 -94.78
CA GLU A 402 -1.09 42.02 -95.94
C GLU A 402 -2.14 43.11 -96.18
N LYS A 403 -2.82 43.60 -95.12
CA LYS A 403 -3.75 44.73 -95.19
C LYS A 403 -3.08 46.00 -95.72
N GLU A 404 -1.89 46.34 -95.23
CA GLU A 404 -1.12 47.51 -95.71
C GLU A 404 -0.75 47.36 -97.19
N HIS A 405 -0.32 46.17 -97.61
CA HIS A 405 0.01 45.86 -98.99
C HIS A 405 -1.21 45.99 -99.90
N ILE A 406 -2.34 45.36 -99.55
CA ILE A 406 -3.63 45.50 -100.25
C ILE A 406 -4.07 46.98 -100.27
N GLY A 407 -3.93 47.69 -99.16
CA GLY A 407 -4.24 49.11 -99.07
C GLY A 407 -3.38 49.97 -100.01
N SER A 408 -2.10 49.64 -100.16
CA SER A 408 -1.18 50.30 -101.10
C SER A 408 -1.56 50.01 -102.56
N LEU A 409 -1.94 48.77 -102.89
CA LEU A 409 -2.43 48.37 -104.21
C LEU A 409 -3.73 49.09 -104.57
N LEU A 410 -4.68 49.17 -103.63
CA LEU A 410 -5.94 49.90 -103.82
C LEU A 410 -5.72 51.40 -103.99
N ARG A 411 -4.85 52.02 -103.16
CA ARG A 411 -4.49 53.44 -103.34
C ARG A 411 -3.80 53.69 -104.68
N SER A 412 -2.93 52.79 -105.11
CA SER A 412 -2.27 52.85 -106.43
C SER A 412 -3.28 52.71 -107.58
N ALA A 413 -4.22 51.76 -107.48
CA ALA A 413 -5.31 51.58 -108.45
C ALA A 413 -6.26 52.79 -108.51
N LEU A 414 -6.59 53.37 -107.36
CA LEU A 414 -7.40 54.59 -107.28
C LEU A 414 -6.64 55.82 -107.80
N SER A 415 -5.33 55.94 -107.56
CA SER A 415 -4.49 57.02 -108.07
C SER A 415 -4.36 56.97 -109.60
N LYS A 416 -4.17 55.77 -110.18
CA LYS A 416 -4.19 55.54 -111.64
C LYS A 416 -5.54 55.88 -112.30
N ARG A 417 -6.63 55.77 -111.54
CA ARG A 417 -8.00 56.14 -111.97
C ARG A 417 -8.22 57.66 -111.97
N MET A 418 -7.58 58.42 -111.06
CA MET A 418 -7.71 59.89 -110.99
C MET A 418 -6.97 60.63 -112.12
N THR A 419 -5.96 59.99 -112.74
CA THR A 419 -5.16 60.60 -113.82
C THR A 419 -5.63 60.26 -115.24
N SER A 420 -6.72 59.50 -115.40
CA SER A 420 -7.30 59.19 -116.71
C SER A 420 -8.74 59.71 -116.84
N ASN A 421 -8.96 60.56 -117.84
CA ASN A 421 -10.21 61.27 -118.11
C ASN A 421 -11.44 60.34 -118.21
N PRO A 422 -12.62 60.76 -117.74
CA PRO A 422 -13.80 59.92 -117.61
C PRO A 422 -14.62 59.95 -118.90
N SER A 423 -14.40 59.01 -119.82
CA SER A 423 -15.50 58.52 -120.65
C SER A 423 -15.14 57.21 -121.34
N THR A 424 -16.09 56.26 -121.28
CA THR A 424 -16.20 55.05 -122.10
C THR A 424 -15.09 54.00 -122.02
N LYS A 425 -15.07 53.20 -120.93
CA LYS A 425 -14.53 51.81 -120.93
C LYS A 425 -14.89 51.01 -119.66
N THR A 426 -16.13 51.10 -119.19
CA THR A 426 -16.60 50.43 -117.95
C THR A 426 -16.78 48.92 -118.07
N ASN A 427 -16.84 48.34 -119.28
CA ASN A 427 -17.09 46.90 -119.46
C ASN A 427 -15.83 46.01 -119.45
N GLU A 428 -14.66 46.54 -119.85
CA GLU A 428 -13.39 45.80 -119.76
C GLU A 428 -12.88 45.71 -118.31
N LEU A 429 -13.29 46.64 -117.44
CA LEU A 429 -12.84 46.78 -116.06
C LEU A 429 -13.37 45.66 -115.14
N PHE A 430 -14.59 45.18 -115.40
CA PHE A 430 -15.18 44.06 -114.65
C PHE A 430 -14.60 42.70 -115.07
N GLN A 431 -14.22 42.53 -116.35
CA GLN A 431 -13.60 41.28 -116.80
C GLN A 431 -12.16 41.11 -116.27
N VAL A 432 -11.37 42.19 -116.20
CA VAL A 432 -10.00 42.11 -115.66
C VAL A 432 -10.01 41.89 -114.14
N ALA A 433 -10.96 42.50 -113.42
CA ALA A 433 -11.14 42.27 -111.99
C ALA A 433 -11.71 40.86 -111.68
N GLU A 434 -12.68 40.35 -112.46
CA GLU A 434 -13.18 38.97 -112.31
C GLU A 434 -12.10 37.93 -112.62
N ASN A 435 -11.24 38.19 -113.62
CA ASN A 435 -10.15 37.29 -113.94
C ASN A 435 -9.03 37.32 -112.89
N GLY A 436 -8.74 38.49 -112.29
CA GLY A 436 -7.76 38.63 -111.21
C GLY A 436 -8.23 38.04 -109.87
N LEU A 437 -9.53 38.15 -109.53
CA LEU A 437 -10.08 37.46 -108.35
C LEU A 437 -10.15 35.94 -108.55
N ARG A 438 -10.40 35.47 -109.78
CA ARG A 438 -10.36 34.04 -110.12
C ARG A 438 -8.95 33.44 -110.03
N GLU A 439 -7.91 34.21 -110.36
CA GLU A 439 -6.50 33.81 -110.13
C GLU A 439 -6.14 33.76 -108.64
N ALA A 440 -6.84 34.51 -107.78
CA ALA A 440 -6.72 34.47 -106.33
C ALA A 440 -7.70 33.48 -105.64
N GLY A 441 -8.45 32.68 -106.42
CA GLY A 441 -9.34 31.63 -105.90
C GLY A 441 -10.74 32.08 -105.45
N ILE A 442 -11.18 33.30 -105.79
CA ILE A 442 -12.46 33.88 -105.35
C ILE A 442 -13.38 34.10 -106.56
N ASP A 443 -14.52 33.41 -106.63
CA ASP A 443 -15.49 33.54 -107.74
C ASP A 443 -16.58 34.58 -107.39
N PHE A 444 -16.41 35.82 -107.85
CA PHE A 444 -17.30 36.94 -107.53
C PHE A 444 -17.59 37.81 -108.75
N LYS A 445 -18.87 38.04 -109.08
CA LYS A 445 -19.33 38.86 -110.23
C LYS A 445 -19.84 40.23 -109.80
N PHE A 446 -19.30 41.29 -110.38
CA PHE A 446 -19.48 42.69 -109.93
C PHE A 446 -20.76 43.40 -110.41
N SER A 447 -21.72 42.71 -111.01
CA SER A 447 -22.92 43.34 -111.60
C SER A 447 -23.97 43.82 -110.58
N LYS A 448 -23.67 43.89 -109.28
CA LYS A 448 -24.66 44.21 -108.24
C LYS A 448 -24.05 45.01 -107.08
N HIS A 449 -24.43 46.28 -106.99
CA HIS A 449 -24.42 47.18 -105.82
C HIS A 449 -23.22 48.14 -105.63
N ILE A 450 -23.41 49.40 -106.05
CA ILE A 450 -22.65 50.59 -105.63
C ILE A 450 -23.58 51.46 -104.77
N GLY A 451 -23.14 51.88 -103.58
CA GLY A 451 -23.71 53.07 -102.92
C GLY A 451 -23.42 53.24 -101.42
N GLY A 452 -22.73 54.33 -101.06
CA GLY A 452 -22.73 54.95 -99.71
C GLY A 452 -21.40 54.80 -98.94
N ARG A 453 -20.46 55.76 -98.90
CA ARG A 453 -20.38 57.12 -98.29
C ARG A 453 -19.81 57.11 -96.84
N PHE A 454 -18.55 57.58 -96.75
CA PHE A 454 -17.80 58.12 -95.59
C PHE A 454 -18.64 59.08 -94.71
N PRO A 455 -18.33 59.30 -93.40
CA PRO A 455 -17.21 60.19 -93.03
C PRO A 455 -16.51 59.99 -91.66
N THR A 456 -15.40 60.72 -91.57
CA THR A 456 -14.38 61.02 -90.54
C THR A 456 -14.87 61.69 -89.25
N SER A 457 -14.11 61.57 -88.15
CA SER A 457 -14.04 62.61 -87.10
C SER A 457 -12.75 62.60 -86.26
N ASN A 458 -12.38 63.80 -85.82
CA ASN A 458 -11.19 64.29 -85.12
C ASN A 458 -11.18 64.10 -83.59
N ASP A 459 -9.96 64.07 -83.02
CA ASP A 459 -9.39 64.92 -81.93
C ASP A 459 -10.11 65.09 -80.56
N LYS A 460 -9.43 64.74 -79.45
CA LYS A 460 -9.08 65.64 -78.31
C LYS A 460 -8.59 64.87 -77.05
N MET A 461 -7.55 65.45 -76.44
CA MET A 461 -6.86 65.05 -75.21
C MET A 461 -7.63 65.60 -73.98
N ASP A 462 -7.88 64.75 -72.98
CA ASP A 462 -8.84 65.01 -71.88
C ASP A 462 -8.12 65.30 -70.54
N ALA A 463 -8.68 66.21 -69.76
CA ALA A 463 -8.13 66.75 -68.51
C ALA A 463 -8.83 66.16 -67.26
N HIS A 464 -9.23 64.89 -67.35
CA HIS A 464 -10.14 64.26 -66.38
C HIS A 464 -9.44 63.33 -65.35
N GLU A 465 -8.14 63.07 -65.48
CA GLU A 465 -7.44 62.07 -64.64
C GLU A 465 -7.05 62.58 -63.23
N THR A 466 -6.96 63.90 -63.01
CA THR A 466 -6.44 64.46 -61.75
C THR A 466 -7.47 64.59 -60.63
N GLU A 467 -8.77 64.66 -60.93
CA GLU A 467 -9.82 64.69 -59.91
C GLU A 467 -10.11 63.27 -59.36
N ASP A 468 -10.08 62.25 -60.21
CA ASP A 468 -10.34 60.85 -59.82
C ASP A 468 -9.26 60.30 -58.85
N GLU A 469 -8.00 60.73 -58.99
CA GLU A 469 -6.91 60.35 -58.08
C GLU A 469 -7.10 60.91 -56.66
N ILE A 470 -7.65 62.12 -56.53
CA ILE A 470 -7.89 62.78 -55.24
C ILE A 470 -9.06 62.09 -54.50
N TYR A 471 -10.12 61.71 -55.21
CA TYR A 471 -11.23 60.96 -54.62
C TYR A 471 -10.81 59.54 -54.20
N ASN A 472 -9.95 58.88 -54.98
CA ASN A 472 -9.40 57.57 -54.62
C ASN A 472 -8.50 57.63 -53.38
N LEU A 473 -7.66 58.67 -53.25
CA LEU A 473 -6.80 58.86 -52.07
C LEU A 473 -7.62 59.19 -50.82
N ALA A 474 -8.67 60.01 -50.93
CA ALA A 474 -9.57 60.33 -49.83
C ALA A 474 -10.33 59.08 -49.33
N GLY A 475 -10.79 58.22 -50.25
CA GLY A 475 -11.43 56.95 -49.90
C GLY A 475 -10.49 55.94 -49.23
N ALA A 476 -9.23 55.87 -49.68
CA ALA A 476 -8.21 55.05 -49.03
C ALA A 476 -7.91 55.54 -47.61
N LEU A 477 -7.79 56.86 -47.42
CA LEU A 477 -7.57 57.47 -46.11
C LEU A 477 -8.75 57.23 -45.16
N GLU A 478 -9.98 57.35 -45.66
CA GLU A 478 -11.21 57.08 -44.88
C GLU A 478 -11.29 55.61 -44.43
N ASN A 479 -10.92 54.66 -45.30
CA ASN A 479 -10.88 53.24 -44.95
C ASN A 479 -9.81 52.95 -43.89
N ILE A 480 -8.61 53.52 -44.02
CA ILE A 480 -7.54 53.38 -43.00
C ILE A 480 -7.99 53.97 -41.66
N VAL A 481 -8.68 55.11 -41.66
CA VAL A 481 -9.21 55.71 -40.43
C VAL A 481 -10.28 54.84 -39.78
N LYS A 482 -11.19 54.25 -40.56
CA LYS A 482 -12.22 53.32 -40.04
C LYS A 482 -11.60 52.05 -39.47
N GLU A 483 -10.61 51.50 -40.16
CA GLU A 483 -9.90 50.30 -39.70
C GLU A 483 -9.12 50.58 -38.41
N SER A 484 -8.42 51.72 -38.34
CA SER A 484 -7.77 52.17 -37.10
C SER A 484 -8.76 52.43 -35.97
N GLN A 485 -9.95 52.97 -36.25
CA GLN A 485 -10.99 53.16 -35.24
C GLN A 485 -11.53 51.84 -34.69
N LEU A 486 -11.71 50.83 -35.54
CA LEU A 486 -12.11 49.49 -35.11
C LEU A 486 -11.02 48.84 -34.25
N GLU A 487 -9.76 48.94 -34.67
CA GLU A 487 -8.61 48.45 -33.90
C GLU A 487 -8.52 49.12 -32.52
N ILE A 488 -8.78 50.44 -32.43
CA ILE A 488 -8.82 51.15 -31.15
C ILE A 488 -9.93 50.61 -30.24
N ILE A 489 -11.11 50.29 -30.79
CA ILE A 489 -12.23 49.74 -30.01
C ILE A 489 -11.90 48.32 -29.53
N GLU A 490 -11.33 47.48 -30.39
CA GLU A 490 -10.91 46.12 -30.02
C GLU A 490 -9.84 46.15 -28.93
N LEU A 491 -8.84 47.03 -29.06
CA LEU A 491 -7.82 47.22 -28.03
C LEU A 491 -8.42 47.74 -26.71
N GLN A 492 -9.43 48.62 -26.76
CA GLN A 492 -10.13 49.08 -25.56
C GLN A 492 -10.85 47.93 -24.84
N HIS A 493 -11.58 47.10 -25.57
CA HIS A 493 -12.24 45.91 -24.99
C HIS A 493 -11.22 44.93 -24.40
N SER A 494 -10.11 44.68 -25.10
CA SER A 494 -9.04 43.81 -24.58
C SER A 494 -8.43 44.36 -23.29
N VAL A 495 -8.22 45.68 -23.20
CA VAL A 495 -7.72 46.32 -21.97
C VAL A 495 -8.75 46.25 -20.84
N GLU A 496 -10.05 46.37 -21.12
CA GLU A 496 -11.11 46.21 -20.12
C GLU A 496 -11.23 44.77 -19.61
N GLU A 497 -11.11 43.80 -20.51
CA GLU A 497 -11.06 42.37 -20.18
C GLU A 497 -9.86 42.05 -19.28
N LEU A 498 -8.65 42.51 -19.65
CA LEU A 498 -7.45 42.36 -18.82
C LEU A 498 -7.59 43.04 -17.45
N ARG A 499 -8.29 44.18 -17.36
CA ARG A 499 -8.59 44.82 -16.06
C ARG A 499 -9.56 43.98 -15.23
N ALA A 500 -10.57 43.37 -15.83
CA ALA A 500 -11.51 42.50 -15.14
C ALA A 500 -10.82 41.23 -14.63
N GLU A 501 -9.99 40.60 -15.47
CA GLU A 501 -9.17 39.45 -15.10
C GLU A 501 -8.19 39.80 -13.96
N SER A 502 -7.53 40.95 -14.05
CA SER A 502 -6.63 41.43 -12.99
C SER A 502 -7.37 41.69 -11.68
N SER A 503 -8.59 42.21 -11.72
CA SER A 503 -9.44 42.39 -10.54
C SER A 503 -9.82 41.05 -9.91
N LEU A 504 -10.25 40.07 -10.72
CA LEU A 504 -10.58 38.72 -10.25
C LEU A 504 -9.37 38.02 -9.61
N LEU A 505 -8.21 38.12 -10.24
CA LEU A 505 -6.98 37.55 -9.71
C LEU A 505 -6.60 38.20 -8.37
N LYS A 506 -6.76 39.52 -8.26
CA LYS A 506 -6.54 40.25 -7.01
C LYS A 506 -7.49 39.79 -5.90
N ASP A 507 -8.78 39.61 -6.19
CA ASP A 507 -9.76 39.11 -5.23
C ASP A 507 -9.44 37.69 -4.77
N HIS A 508 -8.97 36.82 -5.69
CA HIS A 508 -8.52 35.47 -5.35
C HIS A 508 -7.27 35.48 -4.45
N MET A 509 -6.29 36.35 -4.75
CA MET A 509 -5.12 36.53 -3.90
C MET A 509 -5.49 37.03 -2.50
N GLU A 510 -6.43 37.97 -2.37
CA GLU A 510 -6.90 38.46 -1.08
C GLU A 510 -7.64 37.37 -0.28
N ALA A 511 -8.45 36.54 -0.95
CA ALA A 511 -9.12 35.40 -0.32
C ALA A 511 -8.11 34.35 0.17
N GLN A 512 -7.09 34.03 -0.65
CA GLN A 512 -6.02 33.13 -0.25
C GLN A 512 -5.19 33.68 0.92
N ALA A 513 -4.92 35.00 0.93
CA ALA A 513 -4.20 35.64 2.03
C ALA A 513 -4.97 35.55 3.36
N LYS A 514 -6.29 35.74 3.35
CA LYS A 514 -7.15 35.59 4.53
C LYS A 514 -7.21 34.15 5.04
N GLU A 515 -7.29 33.17 4.13
CA GLU A 515 -7.25 31.75 4.51
C GLU A 515 -5.88 31.40 5.13
N LEU A 516 -4.77 31.86 4.54
CA LEU A 516 -3.43 31.65 5.10
C LEU A 516 -3.30 32.27 6.49
N GLU A 517 -3.79 33.50 6.68
CA GLU A 517 -3.80 34.16 7.98
C GLU A 517 -4.61 33.34 9.01
N HIS A 518 -5.79 32.83 8.63
CA HIS A 518 -6.60 31.98 9.50
C HIS A 518 -5.87 30.68 9.88
N ARG A 519 -5.23 30.02 8.92
CA ARG A 519 -4.44 28.79 9.17
C ARG A 519 -3.25 29.05 10.08
N MET A 520 -2.59 30.19 9.92
CA MET A 520 -1.47 30.59 10.77
C MET A 520 -1.92 30.74 12.23
N HIS A 521 -3.04 31.43 12.49
CA HIS A 521 -3.60 31.55 13.84
C HIS A 521 -3.99 30.18 14.43
N GLN A 522 -4.54 29.27 13.61
CA GLN A 522 -4.88 27.92 14.06
C GLN A 522 -3.63 27.12 14.47
N ILE A 523 -2.53 27.25 13.71
CA ILE A 523 -1.24 26.63 14.04
C ILE A 523 -0.69 27.19 15.35
N GLU A 524 -0.76 28.50 15.56
CA GLU A 524 -0.33 29.12 16.82
C GLU A 524 -1.14 28.62 18.03
N GLU A 525 -2.46 28.48 17.89
CA GLU A 525 -3.32 27.94 18.94
C GLU A 525 -2.98 26.46 19.26
N LEU A 526 -2.69 25.66 18.23
CA LEU A 526 -2.29 24.26 18.40
C LEU A 526 -0.91 24.15 19.06
N ALA A 527 0.05 24.98 18.68
CA ALA A 527 1.38 25.02 19.29
C ALA A 527 1.32 25.39 20.78
N GLU A 528 0.45 26.34 21.14
CA GLU A 528 0.25 26.71 22.55
C GLU A 528 -0.42 25.58 23.36
N LYS A 529 -1.40 24.88 22.77
CA LYS A 529 -2.00 23.69 23.40
C LYS A 529 -0.97 22.57 23.62
N GLU A 530 -0.10 22.34 22.64
CA GLU A 530 1.00 21.38 22.76
C GLU A 530 1.95 21.79 23.88
N ARG A 531 2.35 23.07 23.96
CA ARG A 531 3.20 23.60 25.03
C ARG A 531 2.60 23.33 26.41
N VAL A 532 1.32 23.67 26.60
CA VAL A 532 0.62 23.45 27.88
C VAL A 532 0.48 21.96 28.20
N ALA A 533 0.21 21.11 27.21
CA ALA A 533 0.13 19.67 27.40
C ALA A 533 1.49 19.08 27.82
N ASN A 534 2.59 19.53 27.21
CA ASN A 534 3.93 19.12 27.57
C ASN A 534 4.29 19.52 29.01
N GLU A 535 3.97 20.76 29.42
CA GLU A 535 4.14 21.21 30.82
C GLU A 535 3.32 20.35 31.79
N SER A 536 2.11 19.95 31.41
CA SER A 536 1.28 19.05 32.22
C SER A 536 1.87 17.65 32.33
N ILE A 537 2.43 17.11 31.24
CA ILE A 537 3.08 15.79 31.23
C ILE A 537 4.34 15.82 32.10
N GLU A 538 5.16 16.87 31.99
CA GLU A 538 6.34 17.05 32.83
C GLU A 538 5.97 17.09 34.32
N GLY A 539 4.89 17.80 34.68
CA GLY A 539 4.35 17.79 36.04
C GLY A 539 3.95 16.39 36.52
N LEU A 540 3.19 15.65 35.71
CA LEU A 540 2.81 14.27 36.03
C LEU A 540 4.02 13.33 36.15
N MET A 541 5.05 13.51 35.31
CA MET A 541 6.29 12.74 35.41
C MET A 541 7.03 13.01 36.72
N MET A 542 7.06 14.25 37.20
CA MET A 542 7.64 14.59 38.51
C MET A 542 6.85 13.93 39.65
N ASP A 543 5.52 13.93 39.58
CA ASP A 543 4.66 13.29 40.59
C ASP A 543 4.84 11.76 40.61
N ILE A 544 4.96 11.13 39.43
CA ILE A 544 5.24 9.69 39.31
C ILE A 544 6.59 9.37 39.93
N ALA A 545 7.65 10.13 39.62
CA ALA A 545 8.97 9.91 40.19
C ALA A 545 8.96 10.05 41.73
N ALA A 546 8.23 11.04 42.26
CA ALA A 546 8.07 11.21 43.70
C ALA A 546 7.32 10.02 44.35
N ALA A 547 6.26 9.52 43.70
CA ALA A 547 5.52 8.36 44.15
C ALA A 547 6.36 7.07 44.09
N GLU A 548 7.17 6.89 43.06
CA GLU A 548 8.12 5.78 42.95
C GLU A 548 9.15 5.81 44.09
N GLU A 549 9.72 6.99 44.39
CA GLU A 549 10.62 7.15 45.53
C GLU A 549 9.92 6.77 46.85
N GLU A 550 8.67 7.19 47.05
CA GLU A 550 7.90 6.82 48.22
C GLU A 550 7.64 5.30 48.30
N ILE A 551 7.25 4.65 47.19
CA ILE A 551 7.10 3.19 47.13
C ILE A 551 8.41 2.49 47.52
N THR A 552 9.56 2.96 47.04
CA THR A 552 10.85 2.37 47.43
C THR A 552 11.13 2.54 48.92
N ARG A 553 10.81 3.70 49.51
CA ARG A 553 10.93 3.93 50.96
C ARG A 553 10.05 2.95 51.77
N TRP A 554 8.78 2.80 51.39
CA TRP A 554 7.87 1.85 52.04
C TRP A 554 8.33 0.40 51.89
N LYS A 555 8.87 0.04 50.73
CA LYS A 555 9.40 -1.30 50.48
C LYS A 555 10.59 -1.61 51.40
N VAL A 556 11.55 -0.69 51.52
CA VAL A 556 12.70 -0.86 52.43
C VAL A 556 12.23 -0.99 53.88
N ALA A 557 11.30 -0.13 54.32
CA ALA A 557 10.76 -0.21 55.67
C ALA A 557 10.08 -1.56 55.97
N ALA A 558 9.33 -2.11 55.00
CA ALA A 558 8.70 -3.41 55.14
C ALA A 558 9.72 -4.58 55.16
N GLU A 559 10.80 -4.49 54.38
CA GLU A 559 11.90 -5.46 54.40
C GLU A 559 12.64 -5.45 55.74
N ASP A 560 12.90 -4.27 56.29
CA ASP A 560 13.52 -4.09 57.61
C ASP A 560 12.62 -4.63 58.74
N GLU A 561 11.32 -4.37 58.70
CA GLU A 561 10.36 -4.91 59.67
C GLU A 561 10.28 -6.44 59.59
N ALA A 562 10.26 -7.02 58.38
CA ALA A 562 10.30 -8.46 58.18
C ALA A 562 11.61 -9.08 58.69
N ALA A 563 12.75 -8.39 58.51
CA ALA A 563 14.04 -8.82 59.04
C ALA A 563 14.08 -8.79 60.58
N ALA A 564 13.53 -7.74 61.18
CA ALA A 564 13.39 -7.63 62.64
C ALA A 564 12.49 -8.74 63.20
N GLY A 565 11.35 -9.03 62.53
CA GLY A 565 10.46 -10.14 62.89
C GLY A 565 11.18 -11.50 62.88
N ARG A 566 11.94 -11.79 61.82
CA ARG A 566 12.74 -13.02 61.73
C ARG A 566 13.79 -13.13 62.86
N ALA A 567 14.43 -12.03 63.23
CA ALA A 567 15.41 -12.02 64.31
C ALA A 567 14.78 -12.37 65.67
N VAL A 568 13.59 -11.82 65.95
CA VAL A 568 12.82 -12.13 67.16
C VAL A 568 12.40 -13.60 67.19
N GLU A 569 11.92 -14.15 66.07
CA GLU A 569 11.59 -15.57 65.97
C GLU A 569 12.80 -16.47 66.26
N GLN A 570 13.97 -16.13 65.71
CA GLN A 570 15.21 -16.87 65.97
C GLN A 570 15.62 -16.82 67.44
N GLU A 571 15.46 -15.66 68.10
CA GLU A 571 15.74 -15.50 69.53
C GLU A 571 14.77 -16.36 70.37
N PHE A 572 13.47 -16.35 70.05
CA PHE A 572 12.50 -17.23 70.70
C PHE A 572 12.83 -18.71 70.52
N VAL A 573 13.19 -19.13 69.31
CA VAL A 573 13.61 -20.52 69.03
C VAL A 573 14.86 -20.88 69.84
N ALA A 574 15.82 -19.97 69.97
CA ALA A 574 17.02 -20.19 70.78
C ALA A 574 16.69 -20.32 72.28
N GLN A 575 15.80 -19.48 72.81
CA GLN A 575 15.34 -19.56 74.20
C GLN A 575 14.63 -20.89 74.50
N VAL A 576 13.75 -21.34 73.60
CA VAL A 576 13.08 -22.65 73.73
C VAL A 576 14.10 -23.78 73.73
N ARG A 577 15.13 -23.73 72.87
CA ARG A 577 16.21 -24.72 72.83
C ARG A 577 17.08 -24.76 74.08
N CYS A 578 17.18 -23.68 74.85
CA CYS A 578 17.92 -23.66 76.12
C CYS A 578 17.09 -24.14 77.33
N LEU A 579 15.76 -24.25 77.17
CA LEU A 579 14.85 -24.74 78.21
C LEU A 579 14.62 -26.26 78.15
N TYR A 580 15.06 -26.91 77.08
CA TYR A 580 15.16 -28.36 76.91
C TYR A 580 16.62 -28.79 77.02
#